data_AF-A0A6I4U6D1-F1
#
_entry.id   AF-A0A6I4U6D1-F1
#
_cell.length_a   1.000
_cell.length_b   1.000
_cell.length_c   1.000
_cell.angle_alpha   90.00
_cell.angle_beta   90.00
_cell.angle_gamma   90.00
#
_symmetry.space_group_name_H-M   'P 1'
#
loop_
_entity.id
_entity.type
_entity.pdbx_description
1 polymer ?
#
loop_
_entity_poly.entity_id
_entity_poly.type
_entity_poly.pdbx_seq_one_letter_code
_entity_poly.pdbx_strand_id
1 'polypeptide(L)'
;MRIGTLLPAPAILAAITRKPALLGAGEGQAAAGESAPPAPVQPTPPLGSVQMLVTLAAYDPDKERRRKMAEQGAEGLDELEALQVELATGGATPDRLEELAEWVAQLEQPTDPVLASIVADIELRVRVELAKFDIEV
;
A
#
# COMPACT_ATOMS: atom_id res chain seq x y z
N MET A 1 -12.40 -37.90 26.29
CA MET A 1 -11.05 -37.67 26.85
C MET A 1 -10.65 -36.23 26.54
N ARG A 2 -10.32 -35.43 27.58
CA ARG A 2 -9.39 -34.26 27.64
C ARG A 2 -9.62 -33.11 26.62
N ILE A 3 -10.24 -31.97 26.94
CA ILE A 3 -9.82 -30.78 27.75
C ILE A 3 -8.55 -30.06 27.25
N GLY A 4 -8.72 -28.76 26.93
CA GLY A 4 -7.76 -27.67 27.14
C GLY A 4 -6.72 -27.49 26.03
N THR A 5 -6.31 -26.29 25.63
CA THR A 5 -6.11 -25.08 26.44
C THR A 5 -6.06 -23.81 25.57
N LEU A 6 -6.72 -22.74 26.01
CA LEU A 6 -6.37 -21.36 25.65
C LEU A 6 -4.93 -21.08 26.08
N LEU A 7 -4.18 -20.30 25.29
CA LEU A 7 -2.96 -19.63 25.76
C LEU A 7 -2.91 -18.18 25.24
N PRO A 8 -2.52 -17.20 26.09
CA PRO A 8 -2.86 -15.79 25.93
C PRO A 8 -1.80 -14.95 25.20
N ALA A 9 -2.24 -13.78 24.74
CA ALA A 9 -1.39 -12.69 24.28
C ALA A 9 -0.58 -12.06 25.44
N PRO A 10 0.65 -11.58 25.20
CA PRO A 10 1.30 -10.63 26.10
C PRO A 10 1.27 -9.20 25.50
N ALA A 11 0.59 -8.31 26.22
CA ALA A 11 0.82 -6.88 26.12
C ALA A 11 2.11 -6.54 26.88
N ILE A 12 3.06 -5.88 26.22
CA ILE A 12 4.20 -5.26 26.90
C ILE A 12 4.10 -3.75 26.72
N LEU A 13 3.67 -3.13 27.82
CA LEU A 13 3.72 -1.73 28.15
C LEU A 13 5.17 -1.34 28.47
N ALA A 14 5.73 -0.35 27.78
CA ALA A 14 6.92 0.36 28.27
C ALA A 14 6.89 1.83 27.84
N ALA A 15 6.55 2.69 28.81
CA ALA A 15 6.61 4.13 28.72
C ALA A 15 8.07 4.62 28.69
N ILE A 16 8.39 5.53 27.77
CA ILE A 16 9.63 6.30 27.81
C ILE A 16 9.25 7.78 27.92
N THR A 17 9.20 8.27 29.16
CA THR A 17 9.22 9.69 29.46
C THR A 17 10.67 10.09 29.73
N ARG A 18 11.21 11.03 28.95
CA ARG A 18 12.49 11.68 29.28
C ARG A 18 12.29 13.17 29.37
N LYS A 19 12.40 13.68 30.60
CA LYS A 19 12.39 15.10 30.97
C LYS A 19 13.84 15.52 31.25
N PRO A 20 14.39 16.54 30.60
CA PRO A 20 15.64 17.13 31.05
C PRO A 20 15.35 18.32 31.98
N ALA A 21 15.84 18.22 33.21
CA ALA A 21 16.13 19.35 34.09
C ALA A 21 17.64 19.60 33.95
N LEU A 22 18.07 20.80 33.52
CA LEU A 22 18.45 21.92 34.38
C LEU A 22 19.99 22.06 34.33
N LEU A 23 20.48 23.26 33.99
CA LEU A 23 21.31 24.12 34.85
C LEU A 23 22.12 25.10 33.97
N GLY A 24 22.14 26.38 34.35
CA GLY A 24 23.04 27.37 33.78
C GLY A 24 22.59 28.81 34.00
N ALA A 25 22.53 29.23 35.26
CA ALA A 25 22.40 30.63 35.65
C ALA A 25 23.69 31.40 35.33
N GLY A 26 23.55 32.66 34.90
CA GLY A 26 24.64 33.60 34.69
C GLY A 26 24.11 35.00 34.41
N GLU A 27 23.75 35.73 35.46
CA GLU A 27 23.69 37.20 35.43
C GLU A 27 25.12 37.76 35.41
N GLY A 28 25.39 38.74 34.54
CA GLY A 28 26.69 39.41 34.49
C GLY A 28 26.84 40.42 33.37
N GLN A 29 26.57 41.68 33.72
CA GLN A 29 27.31 42.89 33.32
C GLN A 29 27.33 43.35 31.83
N ALA A 30 26.97 44.63 31.68
CA ALA A 30 27.14 45.44 30.48
C ALA A 30 28.61 45.68 30.11
N ALA A 31 28.91 45.63 28.80
CA ALA A 31 30.03 46.34 28.18
C ALA A 31 29.70 46.64 26.72
N ALA A 32 29.98 47.88 26.32
CA ALA A 32 29.78 48.41 24.98
C ALA A 32 30.81 47.88 23.97
N GLY A 33 30.36 47.70 22.72
CA GLY A 33 31.15 47.87 21.50
C GLY A 33 32.21 46.82 21.17
N GLU A 34 31.86 45.85 20.32
CA GLU A 34 32.80 45.20 19.40
C GLU A 34 32.01 44.66 18.19
N SER A 35 32.36 45.07 16.98
CA SER A 35 31.71 44.63 15.74
C SER A 35 31.92 43.14 15.51
N ALA A 36 30.85 42.35 15.57
CA ALA A 36 30.89 40.92 15.27
C ALA A 36 31.28 40.68 13.79
N PRO A 37 32.14 39.67 13.49
CA PRO A 37 32.43 39.29 12.11
C PRO A 37 31.16 38.79 11.42
N PRO A 38 31.05 38.91 10.08
CA PRO A 38 29.88 38.42 9.36
C PRO A 38 29.73 36.91 9.61
N ALA A 39 28.59 36.53 10.18
CA ALA A 39 28.25 35.12 10.33
C ALA A 39 28.20 34.46 8.93
N PRO A 40 28.73 33.23 8.77
CA PRO A 40 28.63 32.54 7.51
C PRO A 40 27.14 32.35 7.17
N VAL A 41 26.75 32.83 5.99
CA VAL A 41 25.45 32.53 5.38
C VAL A 41 25.41 31.03 5.16
N GLN A 42 24.72 30.32 6.05
CA GLN A 42 24.47 28.90 5.85
C GLN A 42 23.47 28.78 4.70
N PRO A 43 23.79 28.00 3.65
CA PRO A 43 22.84 27.79 2.56
C PRO A 43 21.60 27.11 3.13
N THR A 44 20.46 27.78 3.06
CA THR A 44 19.16 27.17 3.37
C THR A 44 18.98 26.02 2.38
N PRO A 45 18.84 24.76 2.84
CA PRO A 45 18.59 23.67 1.92
C PRO A 45 17.30 23.96 1.16
N PRO A 46 17.25 23.70 -0.16
CA PRO A 46 16.06 23.97 -0.94
C PRO A 46 14.91 23.16 -0.33
N LEU A 47 13.80 23.81 0.01
CA LEU A 47 12.65 23.16 0.67
C LEU A 47 12.15 21.91 -0.09
N GLY A 48 12.40 21.83 -1.40
CA GLY A 48 12.11 20.65 -2.22
C GLY A 48 12.92 19.39 -1.88
N SER A 49 14.15 19.51 -1.36
CA SER A 49 14.96 18.33 -0.99
C SER A 49 14.43 17.62 0.26
N VAL A 50 13.96 18.39 1.24
CA VAL A 50 13.36 17.83 2.46
C VAL A 50 12.02 17.15 2.14
N GLN A 51 11.18 17.79 1.31
CA GLN A 51 9.92 17.19 0.89
C GLN A 51 10.15 15.87 0.11
N MET A 52 11.14 15.83 -0.78
CA MET A 52 11.51 14.60 -1.50
C MET A 52 11.95 13.47 -0.54
N LEU A 53 12.78 13.78 0.46
CA LEU A 53 13.23 12.79 1.45
C LEU A 53 12.08 12.29 2.33
N VAL A 54 11.14 13.16 2.71
CA VAL A 54 9.93 12.76 3.44
C VAL A 54 9.06 11.84 2.59
N THR A 55 8.86 12.16 1.31
CA THR A 55 8.11 11.29 0.39
C THR A 55 8.77 9.93 0.21
N LEU A 56 10.10 9.87 0.06
CA LEU A 56 10.84 8.62 -0.07
C LEU A 56 10.79 7.78 1.21
N ALA A 57 10.84 8.42 2.39
CA ALA A 57 10.70 7.71 3.67
C ALA A 57 9.28 7.17 3.91
N ALA A 58 8.27 7.81 3.33
CA ALA A 58 6.88 7.34 3.36
C ALA A 58 6.57 6.29 2.27
N TYR A 59 7.49 6.03 1.34
CA TYR A 59 7.30 5.07 0.26
C TYR A 59 7.39 3.64 0.78
N ASP A 60 6.31 2.88 0.59
CA ASP A 60 6.22 1.46 0.92
C ASP A 60 5.97 0.67 -0.38
N PRO A 61 7.00 0.01 -0.94
CA PRO A 61 6.88 -0.74 -2.20
C PRO A 61 5.92 -1.93 -2.08
N ASP A 62 5.76 -2.52 -0.90
CA ASP A 62 4.89 -3.68 -0.71
C ASP A 62 3.42 -3.25 -0.63
N LYS A 63 3.14 -2.09 -0.03
CA LYS A 63 1.82 -1.47 -0.09
C LYS A 63 1.44 -1.13 -1.54
N GLU A 64 2.35 -0.54 -2.30
CA GLU A 64 2.10 -0.16 -3.69
C GLU A 64 1.90 -1.38 -4.59
N ARG A 65 2.69 -2.45 -4.39
CA ARG A 65 2.51 -3.72 -5.08
C ARG A 65 1.14 -4.34 -4.78
N ARG A 66 0.74 -4.41 -3.50
CA ARG A 66 -0.59 -4.90 -3.11
C ARG A 66 -1.72 -4.07 -3.73
N ARG A 67 -1.57 -2.74 -3.79
CA ARG A 67 -2.53 -1.85 -4.45
C ARG A 67 -2.71 -2.22 -5.92
N LYS A 68 -1.61 -2.34 -6.67
CA LYS A 68 -1.65 -2.71 -8.09
C LYS A 68 -2.29 -4.08 -8.34
N MET A 69 -1.95 -5.07 -7.52
CA MET A 69 -2.57 -6.40 -7.62
C MET A 69 -4.07 -6.37 -7.28
N ALA A 70 -4.48 -5.53 -6.33
CA ALA A 70 -5.89 -5.34 -6.02
C ALA A 70 -6.64 -4.64 -7.16
N GLU A 71 -6.00 -3.68 -7.84
CA GLU A 71 -6.55 -3.03 -9.03
C GLU A 71 -6.71 -4.01 -10.20
N GLN A 72 -5.72 -4.88 -10.43
CA GLN A 72 -5.82 -5.94 -11.42
C GLN A 72 -6.96 -6.93 -11.08
N GLY A 73 -7.13 -7.29 -9.80
CA GLY A 73 -8.26 -8.09 -9.36
C GLY A 73 -9.62 -7.42 -9.59
N ALA A 74 -9.70 -6.11 -9.35
CA ALA A 74 -10.92 -5.32 -9.57
C ALA A 74 -11.27 -5.23 -11.06
N GLU A 75 -10.28 -5.06 -11.94
CA GLU A 75 -10.46 -5.09 -13.39
C GLU A 75 -11.13 -6.40 -13.85
N GLY A 76 -10.64 -7.55 -13.39
CA GLY A 76 -11.29 -8.84 -13.72
C GLY A 76 -12.72 -8.97 -13.20
N LEU A 77 -13.04 -8.33 -12.08
CA LEU A 77 -14.41 -8.29 -11.55
C LEU A 77 -15.33 -7.38 -12.39
N ASP A 78 -14.82 -6.22 -12.81
CA ASP A 78 -15.54 -5.29 -13.68
C ASP A 78 -15.84 -5.93 -15.05
N GLU A 79 -14.88 -6.70 -15.59
CA GLU A 79 -15.05 -7.48 -16.82
C GLU A 79 -16.13 -8.57 -16.69
N LEU A 80 -16.18 -9.26 -15.54
CA LEU A 80 -17.24 -10.21 -15.25
C LEU A 80 -18.62 -9.53 -15.15
N GLU A 81 -18.70 -8.34 -14.55
CA GLU A 81 -19.95 -7.56 -14.48
C GLU A 81 -20.40 -7.12 -15.88
N ALA A 82 -19.47 -6.65 -16.71
CA ALA A 82 -19.75 -6.29 -18.10
C ALA A 82 -20.27 -7.49 -18.90
N LEU A 83 -19.62 -8.65 -18.78
CA LEU A 83 -20.08 -9.91 -19.39
C LEU A 83 -21.50 -10.26 -18.91
N GLN A 84 -21.79 -10.11 -17.61
CA GLN A 84 -23.12 -10.39 -17.07
C GLN A 84 -24.20 -9.49 -17.68
N VAL A 85 -23.90 -8.20 -17.91
CA VAL A 85 -24.81 -7.26 -18.58
C VAL A 85 -25.05 -7.66 -20.04
N GLU A 86 -24.00 -8.02 -20.78
CA GLU A 86 -24.11 -8.52 -22.17
C GLU A 86 -24.97 -9.78 -22.24
N LEU A 87 -24.74 -10.74 -21.34
CA LEU A 87 -25.54 -11.96 -21.23
C LEU A 87 -27.01 -11.69 -20.92
N ALA A 88 -27.30 -10.68 -20.09
CA ALA A 88 -28.68 -10.28 -19.79
C ALA A 88 -29.40 -9.66 -21.00
N THR A 89 -28.66 -9.17 -22.01
CA THR A 89 -29.22 -8.47 -23.17
C THR A 89 -29.22 -9.28 -24.47
N GLY A 90 -28.52 -10.41 -24.52
CA GLY A 90 -28.62 -11.32 -25.68
C GLY A 90 -27.45 -12.27 -25.91
N GLY A 91 -26.34 -12.10 -25.19
CA GLY A 91 -25.16 -12.96 -25.32
C GLY A 91 -23.85 -12.20 -25.14
N ALA A 92 -22.73 -12.92 -25.08
CA ALA A 92 -21.40 -12.32 -24.92
C ALA A 92 -20.81 -11.91 -26.27
N THR A 93 -20.15 -10.76 -26.32
CA THR A 93 -19.35 -10.35 -27.48
C THR A 93 -18.01 -11.10 -27.53
N PRO A 94 -17.46 -11.41 -28.73
CA PRO A 94 -16.15 -12.05 -28.85
C PRO A 94 -15.04 -11.23 -28.18
N ASP A 95 -15.05 -9.92 -28.36
CA ASP A 95 -14.06 -8.99 -27.78
C ASP A 95 -14.04 -9.09 -26.24
N ARG A 96 -15.21 -9.17 -25.58
CA ARG A 96 -15.29 -9.35 -24.11
C ARG A 96 -14.67 -10.67 -23.65
N LEU A 97 -14.91 -11.76 -24.39
CA LEU A 97 -14.34 -13.06 -24.06
C LEU A 97 -12.82 -13.07 -24.24
N GLU A 98 -12.31 -12.34 -25.24
CA GLU A 98 -10.88 -12.14 -25.46
C GLU A 98 -10.25 -11.31 -24.33
N GLU A 99 -10.87 -10.20 -23.92
CA GLU A 99 -10.42 -9.37 -22.79
C GLU A 99 -10.30 -10.18 -21.49
N LEU A 100 -11.31 -11.01 -21.18
CA LEU A 100 -11.27 -11.92 -20.03
C LEU A 100 -10.17 -12.99 -20.13
N ALA A 101 -9.94 -13.54 -21.32
CA ALA A 101 -8.87 -14.52 -21.55
C ALA A 101 -7.48 -13.89 -21.39
N GLU A 102 -7.28 -12.67 -21.91
CA GLU A 102 -6.06 -11.91 -21.74
C GLU A 102 -5.82 -11.54 -20.28
N TRP A 103 -6.87 -11.14 -19.55
CA TRP A 103 -6.77 -10.83 -18.13
C TRP A 103 -6.26 -12.03 -17.32
N VAL A 104 -6.78 -13.24 -17.57
CA VAL A 104 -6.28 -14.47 -16.93
C VAL A 104 -4.81 -14.73 -17.30
N ALA A 105 -4.44 -14.56 -18.58
CA ALA A 105 -3.08 -14.79 -19.04
C ALA A 105 -2.05 -13.84 -18.40
N GLN A 106 -2.47 -12.63 -18.03
CA GLN A 106 -1.64 -11.61 -17.40
C GLN A 106 -1.72 -11.62 -15.86
N LEU A 107 -2.56 -12.48 -15.27
CA LEU A 107 -2.83 -12.48 -13.85
C LEU A 107 -1.62 -12.95 -13.04
N GLU A 108 -1.13 -12.07 -12.16
CA GLU A 108 -0.09 -12.40 -11.19
C GLU A 108 -0.72 -12.78 -9.84
N GLN A 109 -0.17 -13.81 -9.19
CA GLN A 109 -0.67 -14.23 -7.87
C GLN A 109 -0.15 -13.30 -6.76
N PRO A 110 -1.04 -12.64 -5.98
CA PRO A 110 -0.64 -11.77 -4.89
C PRO A 110 0.11 -12.50 -3.77
N THR A 111 1.07 -11.84 -3.13
CA THR A 111 1.77 -12.39 -1.95
C THR A 111 0.93 -12.30 -0.67
N ASP A 112 0.01 -11.33 -0.60
CA ASP A 112 -0.92 -11.20 0.52
C ASP A 112 -1.96 -12.34 0.45
N PRO A 113 -2.10 -13.19 1.48
CA PRO A 113 -2.89 -14.41 1.40
C PRO A 113 -4.39 -14.14 1.23
N VAL A 114 -4.89 -13.02 1.77
CA VAL A 114 -6.31 -12.68 1.67
C VAL A 114 -6.61 -12.19 0.25
N LEU A 115 -5.76 -11.29 -0.27
CA LEU A 115 -5.90 -10.82 -1.64
C LEU A 115 -5.74 -11.97 -2.65
N ALA A 116 -4.78 -12.87 -2.41
CA ALA A 116 -4.57 -14.05 -3.25
C ALA A 116 -5.80 -14.95 -3.31
N SER A 117 -6.47 -15.20 -2.17
CA SER A 117 -7.71 -15.99 -2.17
C SER A 117 -8.82 -15.32 -2.98
N ILE A 118 -8.96 -14.00 -2.89
CA ILE A 118 -9.99 -13.26 -3.63
C ILE A 118 -9.69 -13.30 -5.14
N VAL A 119 -8.45 -13.02 -5.51
CA VAL A 119 -8.02 -13.06 -6.92
C VAL A 119 -8.18 -14.46 -7.51
N ALA A 120 -7.87 -15.51 -6.75
CA ALA A 120 -8.08 -16.90 -7.19
C ALA A 120 -9.57 -17.24 -7.38
N ASP A 121 -10.46 -16.74 -6.52
CA ASP A 121 -11.91 -16.92 -6.68
C ASP A 121 -12.43 -16.21 -7.94
N ILE A 122 -11.91 -15.01 -8.22
CA ILE A 122 -12.22 -14.26 -9.46
C ILE A 122 -11.71 -15.03 -10.68
N GLU A 123 -10.44 -15.45 -10.67
CA GLU A 123 -9.82 -16.24 -11.74
C GLU A 123 -10.65 -17.50 -12.05
N LEU A 124 -11.02 -18.25 -11.01
CA LEU A 124 -11.85 -19.44 -11.16
C LEU A 124 -13.18 -19.10 -11.82
N ARG A 125 -13.82 -17.99 -11.44
CA ARG A 125 -15.08 -17.58 -12.06
C ARG A 125 -14.89 -17.21 -13.52
N VAL A 126 -13.85 -16.46 -13.87
CA VAL A 126 -13.53 -16.11 -15.27
C VAL A 126 -13.34 -17.37 -16.11
N ARG A 127 -12.54 -18.34 -15.63
CA ARG A 127 -12.31 -19.61 -16.34
C ARG A 127 -13.59 -20.40 -16.54
N VAL A 128 -14.48 -20.43 -15.54
CA VAL A 128 -15.79 -21.07 -15.67
C VAL A 128 -16.68 -20.35 -16.67
N GLU A 129 -16.68 -19.02 -16.71
CA GLU A 129 -17.45 -18.26 -17.70
C GLU A 129 -16.93 -18.51 -19.13
N LEU A 130 -15.62 -18.44 -19.36
CA LEU A 130 -14.99 -18.73 -20.65
C LEU A 130 -15.29 -20.16 -21.12
N ALA A 131 -15.24 -21.14 -20.20
CA ALA A 131 -15.56 -22.54 -20.51
C ALA A 131 -17.01 -22.75 -20.98
N LYS A 132 -17.96 -21.88 -20.61
CA LYS A 132 -19.34 -21.96 -21.14
C LYS A 132 -19.41 -21.63 -22.63
N PHE A 133 -18.37 -21.01 -23.18
CA PHE A 133 -18.22 -20.67 -24.59
C PHE A 133 -17.16 -21.52 -25.28
N ASP A 134 -16.77 -22.67 -24.68
CA ASP A 134 -15.75 -23.57 -25.20
C ASP A 134 -14.35 -22.94 -25.35
N ILE A 135 -14.04 -21.94 -24.50
CA ILE A 135 -12.71 -21.28 -24.44
C ILE A 135 -11.94 -21.82 -23.23
N GLU A 136 -10.72 -22.30 -23.45
CA GLU A 136 -9.80 -22.80 -22.42
C GLU A 136 -8.60 -21.84 -22.26
N VAL A 137 -8.29 -21.49 -21.01
CA VAL A 137 -7.15 -20.64 -20.60
C VAL A 137 -6.42 -21.24 -19.40
#